data_AF-A0A0N4UHN9-F1
#
_entry.id   AF-A0A0N4UHN9-F1
#
_cell.length_a   1.000
_cell.length_b   1.000
_cell.length_c   1.000
_cell.angle_alpha   90.00
_cell.angle_beta   90.00
_cell.angle_gamma   90.00
#
_symmetry.space_group_name_H-M   'P 1'
#
loop_
_entity.id
_entity.type
_entity.pdbx_description
1 polymer ?
#
loop_
_entity_poly.entity_id
_entity_poly.type
_entity_poly.pdbx_seq_one_letter_code
_entity_poly.pdbx_strand_id
1 'polypeptide(L)'
;MCRRISELMPVIIHAAQSTVSTCQKAFADRRWNCSSILLAPNLKADLTNGTKEQAYVYALASAAVTHHVAKACVSGDLPYCPCGLNSPTLSADISYKWKGCSDNVLYGQRVSREWADAPWRKKPKDRRNNTSVRRFYRV
;
A
#
# COMPACT_ATOMS: atom_id res chain seq x y z
N MET A 1 -11.75 -0.45 -0.14
CA MET A 1 -11.21 0.90 -0.40
C MET A 1 -11.97 1.60 -1.50
N CYS A 2 -12.00 1.04 -2.73
CA CYS A 2 -12.44 1.75 -3.94
C CYS A 2 -13.85 2.36 -3.88
N ARG A 3 -14.79 1.74 -3.16
CA ARG A 3 -16.15 2.29 -2.95
C ARG A 3 -16.26 3.24 -1.77
N ARG A 4 -15.33 3.16 -0.81
CA ARG A 4 -15.38 3.95 0.45
C ARG A 4 -14.71 5.31 0.31
N ILE A 5 -13.65 5.41 -0.50
CA ILE A 5 -12.88 6.65 -0.68
C ILE A 5 -12.58 6.81 -2.17
N SER A 6 -13.53 7.37 -2.92
CA SER A 6 -13.41 7.60 -4.38
C SER A 6 -12.26 8.53 -4.72
N GLU A 7 -12.13 9.64 -3.99
CA GLU A 7 -11.12 10.70 -4.21
C GLU A 7 -9.68 10.21 -4.06
N LEU A 8 -9.47 9.12 -3.32
CA LEU A 8 -8.15 8.53 -3.13
C LEU A 8 -7.70 7.70 -4.34
N MET A 9 -8.64 7.20 -5.14
CA MET A 9 -8.32 6.22 -6.19
C MET A 9 -7.42 6.78 -7.32
N PRO A 10 -7.56 8.02 -7.81
CA PRO A 10 -6.62 8.59 -8.77
C PRO A 10 -5.17 8.55 -8.27
N VAL A 11 -4.95 8.91 -7.00
CA VAL A 11 -3.63 8.87 -6.36
C VAL A 11 -3.08 7.45 -6.30
N ILE A 12 -3.92 6.47 -5.96
CA ILE A 12 -3.55 5.05 -5.93
C ILE A 12 -3.23 4.52 -7.33
N ILE A 13 -3.95 4.94 -8.36
CA ILE A 13 -3.68 4.56 -9.75
C ILE A 13 -2.29 5.08 -10.17
N HIS A 14 -1.97 6.33 -9.86
CA HIS A 14 -0.63 6.87 -10.11
C HIS A 14 0.46 6.14 -9.34
N ALA A 15 0.21 5.78 -8.08
CA ALA A 15 1.13 4.96 -7.29
C ALA A 15 1.37 3.58 -7.92
N ALA A 16 0.33 2.95 -8.45
CA ALA A 16 0.44 1.66 -9.14
C ALA A 16 1.24 1.79 -10.46
N GLN A 17 0.98 2.82 -11.26
CA GLN A 17 1.75 3.12 -12.48
C GLN A 17 3.24 3.37 -12.15
N SER A 18 3.51 4.14 -11.10
CA SER A 18 4.86 4.41 -10.60
C SER A 18 5.56 3.13 -10.14
N THR A 19 4.84 2.23 -9.46
CA THR A 19 5.34 0.91 -9.04
C THR A 19 5.76 0.07 -10.25
N VAL A 20 4.90 -0.05 -11.26
CA VAL A 20 5.17 -0.79 -12.49
C VAL A 20 6.41 -0.21 -13.20
N SER A 21 6.42 1.10 -13.44
CA SER A 21 7.51 1.79 -14.12
C SER A 21 8.84 1.64 -13.38
N THR A 22 8.83 1.81 -12.06
CA THR A 22 10.03 1.70 -11.23
C THR A 22 10.54 0.26 -11.18
N CYS A 23 9.66 -0.73 -11.07
CA CYS A 23 10.05 -2.14 -11.06
C CYS A 23 10.69 -2.56 -12.39
N GLN A 24 10.07 -2.17 -13.51
CA GLN A 24 10.60 -2.43 -14.85
C GLN A 24 12.00 -1.80 -15.02
N LYS A 25 12.16 -0.53 -14.64
CA LYS A 25 13.45 0.17 -14.76
C LYS A 25 14.53 -0.44 -13.86
N ALA A 26 14.21 -0.75 -12.61
CA ALA A 26 15.16 -1.30 -11.66
C ALA A 26 15.71 -2.69 -12.08
N PHE A 27 14.92 -3.45 -12.83
CA PHE A 27 15.25 -4.80 -13.26
C PHE A 27 15.41 -4.97 -14.77
N ALA A 28 15.52 -3.87 -15.53
CA ALA A 28 15.55 -3.91 -17.00
C ALA A 28 16.65 -4.84 -17.56
N ASP A 29 17.82 -4.87 -16.91
CA ASP A 29 18.98 -5.69 -17.29
C ASP A 29 19.16 -6.92 -16.38
N ARG A 30 18.06 -7.51 -15.92
CA ARG A 30 18.06 -8.69 -15.05
C ARG A 30 17.26 -9.83 -15.66
N ARG A 31 17.65 -11.07 -15.34
CA ARG A 31 16.94 -12.29 -15.80
C ARG A 31 15.45 -12.26 -15.44
N TRP A 32 15.13 -11.78 -14.24
CA TRP A 32 13.76 -11.38 -13.91
C TRP A 32 13.67 -9.86 -14.05
N ASN A 33 12.92 -9.41 -15.06
CA ASN A 33 12.78 -8.00 -15.45
C ASN A 33 11.45 -7.38 -15.01
N CYS A 34 10.80 -7.99 -14.02
CA CYS A 34 9.50 -7.59 -13.52
C CYS A 34 8.33 -7.64 -14.54
N SER A 35 8.49 -8.22 -15.73
CA SER A 35 7.46 -8.21 -16.81
C SER A 35 6.11 -8.81 -16.41
N SER A 36 6.07 -9.70 -15.42
CA SER A 36 4.84 -10.28 -14.86
C SER A 36 3.92 -9.26 -14.20
N ILE A 37 4.46 -8.14 -13.70
CA ILE A 37 3.66 -7.08 -13.05
C ILE A 37 2.70 -6.40 -14.03
N LEU A 38 3.04 -6.39 -15.34
CA LEU A 38 2.21 -5.82 -16.41
C LEU A 38 0.92 -6.61 -16.63
N LEU A 39 0.86 -7.85 -16.16
CA LEU A 39 -0.28 -8.74 -16.32
C LEU A 39 -1.31 -8.58 -15.19
N ALA A 40 -1.08 -7.68 -14.24
CA ALA A 40 -2.03 -7.41 -13.16
C ALA A 40 -3.44 -7.12 -13.72
N PRO A 41 -4.51 -7.69 -13.12
CA PRO A 41 -4.54 -8.48 -11.89
C PRO A 41 -4.22 -9.98 -12.07
N ASN A 42 -4.02 -10.47 -13.30
CA ASN A 42 -3.71 -11.86 -13.61
C ASN A 42 -2.22 -12.16 -13.42
N LEU A 43 -1.76 -12.05 -12.17
CA LEU A 43 -0.37 -12.22 -11.80
C LEU A 43 0.10 -13.68 -11.95
N LYS A 44 1.35 -13.84 -12.37
CA LYS A 44 2.02 -15.15 -12.50
C LYS A 44 2.55 -15.64 -11.14
N ALA A 45 2.97 -16.90 -11.11
CA ALA A 45 3.48 -17.58 -9.91
C ALA A 45 4.63 -16.83 -9.21
N ASP A 46 5.44 -16.09 -9.98
CA ASP A 46 6.51 -15.26 -9.45
C ASP A 46 6.00 -14.09 -8.60
N LEU A 47 4.73 -13.70 -8.68
CA LEU A 47 4.12 -12.66 -7.86
C LEU A 47 2.96 -13.16 -6.98
N THR A 48 2.68 -14.47 -6.95
CA THR A 48 1.59 -15.05 -6.16
C THR A 48 2.02 -16.12 -5.15
N ASN A 49 3.19 -16.76 -5.34
CA ASN A 49 3.63 -17.90 -4.53
C ASN A 49 4.60 -17.56 -3.38
N GLY A 50 4.58 -16.33 -2.85
CA GLY A 50 5.43 -15.91 -1.73
C GLY A 50 6.91 -15.82 -2.07
N THR A 51 7.25 -15.50 -3.31
CA THR A 51 8.63 -15.39 -3.79
C THR A 51 9.30 -14.10 -3.29
N LYS A 52 10.63 -13.99 -3.47
CA LYS A 52 11.36 -12.75 -3.20
C LYS A 52 10.95 -11.63 -4.17
N GLU A 53 10.59 -11.98 -5.40
CA GLU A 53 10.07 -11.07 -6.43
C GLU A 53 8.75 -10.45 -5.98
N GLN A 54 7.85 -11.27 -5.41
CA GLN A 54 6.60 -10.79 -4.83
C GLN A 54 6.86 -9.85 -3.65
N ALA A 55 7.77 -10.21 -2.74
CA ALA A 55 8.13 -9.36 -1.61
C ALA A 55 8.68 -8.00 -2.05
N TYR A 56 9.51 -7.98 -3.10
CA TYR A 56 10.03 -6.74 -3.67
C TYR A 56 8.92 -5.86 -4.25
N VAL A 57 8.04 -6.43 -5.10
CA VAL A 57 6.92 -5.67 -5.69
C VAL A 57 5.98 -5.16 -4.62
N TYR A 58 5.70 -5.97 -3.59
CA TYR A 58 4.89 -5.55 -2.46
C TYR A 58 5.51 -4.37 -1.69
N ALA A 59 6.81 -4.42 -1.41
CA ALA A 59 7.52 -3.33 -0.75
C ALA A 59 7.50 -2.05 -1.60
N LEU A 60 7.75 -2.17 -2.90
CA LEU A 60 7.72 -1.05 -3.83
C LEU A 60 6.32 -0.43 -3.95
N ALA A 61 5.28 -1.26 -4.08
CA ALA A 61 3.88 -0.81 -4.11
C ALA A 61 3.50 -0.09 -2.81
N SER A 62 3.90 -0.65 -1.66
CA SER A 62 3.60 -0.08 -0.36
C SER A 62 4.28 1.29 -0.18
N ALA A 63 5.53 1.40 -0.61
CA ALA A 63 6.30 2.64 -0.60
C ALA A 63 5.70 3.68 -1.56
N ALA A 64 5.36 3.27 -2.79
CA ALA A 64 4.75 4.15 -3.79
C ALA A 64 3.42 4.71 -3.29
N VAL A 65 2.52 3.87 -2.76
CA VAL A 65 1.25 4.34 -2.19
C VAL A 65 1.50 5.31 -1.04
N THR A 66 2.42 4.99 -0.14
CA THR A 66 2.78 5.88 0.98
C THR A 66 3.24 7.24 0.47
N HIS A 67 4.17 7.26 -0.48
CA HIS A 67 4.75 8.48 -1.03
C HIS A 67 3.72 9.33 -1.79
N HIS A 68 3.00 8.74 -2.74
CA HIS A 68 2.02 9.46 -3.56
C HIS A 68 0.87 10.00 -2.71
N VAL A 69 0.40 9.23 -1.73
CA VAL A 69 -0.65 9.70 -0.82
C VAL A 69 -0.13 10.83 0.07
N ALA A 70 1.06 10.68 0.66
CA ALA A 70 1.65 11.72 1.49
C ALA A 70 1.85 13.04 0.73
N LYS A 71 2.23 12.97 -0.55
CA LYS A 71 2.35 14.11 -1.46
C LYS A 71 0.99 14.74 -1.81
N ALA A 72 -0.02 13.91 -2.10
CA ALA A 72 -1.38 14.38 -2.40
C ALA A 72 -2.01 15.15 -1.23
N CYS A 73 -1.64 14.81 0.01
CA CYS A 73 -2.04 15.58 1.20
C CYS A 73 -1.46 17.00 1.21
N VAL A 74 -0.24 17.17 0.69
CA VAL A 74 0.48 18.45 0.70
C VAL A 74 0.04 19.35 -0.44
N SER A 75 -0.23 18.79 -1.61
CA SER A 75 -0.78 19.52 -2.76
C SER A 75 -2.22 19.96 -2.55
N GLY A 76 -2.92 19.36 -1.57
CA GLY A 76 -4.34 19.64 -1.32
C GLY A 76 -5.28 18.86 -2.23
N ASP A 77 -4.78 17.88 -2.98
CA ASP A 77 -5.59 17.05 -3.89
C ASP A 77 -6.55 16.13 -3.13
N LEU A 78 -6.28 15.84 -1.86
CA LEU A 78 -7.09 14.93 -1.04
C LEU A 78 -7.76 15.69 0.13
N PRO A 79 -9.11 15.85 0.15
CA PRO A 79 -9.80 16.70 1.12
C PRO A 79 -9.74 16.19 2.57
N TYR A 80 -9.52 14.88 2.78
CA TYR A 80 -9.49 14.24 4.11
C TYR A 80 -8.07 13.98 4.61
N CYS A 81 -7.05 14.61 4.01
CA CYS A 81 -5.67 14.45 4.46
C CYS A 81 -5.02 15.81 4.77
N PRO A 82 -4.71 16.09 6.05
CA PRO A 82 -4.00 17.31 6.40
C PRO A 82 -2.52 17.20 6.06
N CYS A 83 -1.86 18.36 6.06
CA CYS A 83 -0.39 18.44 6.04
C CYS A 83 0.25 17.60 7.16
N GLY A 84 1.43 17.06 6.87
CA GLY A 84 2.28 16.42 7.87
C GLY A 84 2.83 17.44 8.86
N LEU A 85 3.16 16.97 10.07
CA LEU A 85 3.82 17.81 11.05
C LEU A 85 5.25 18.12 10.57
N ASN A 86 5.60 19.41 10.56
CA ASN A 86 6.99 19.84 10.44
C ASN A 86 7.70 19.49 11.74
N SER A 87 8.16 18.25 11.93
CA SER A 87 8.87 17.91 13.16
C SER A 87 10.25 18.59 13.14
N PRO A 88 10.57 19.49 14.08
CA PRO A 88 11.93 19.95 14.30
C PRO A 88 12.57 18.93 15.25
N THR A 89 12.97 17.75 14.78
CA THR A 89 13.23 16.65 15.72
C THR A 89 14.52 16.71 16.50
N LEU A 90 15.48 17.64 16.28
CA LEU A 90 16.62 17.71 17.20
C LEU A 90 17.49 18.98 17.21
N SER A 91 17.38 19.90 16.27
CA SER A 91 18.44 20.92 16.11
C SER A 91 18.00 22.22 15.44
N ALA A 92 16.69 22.48 15.37
CA ALA A 92 16.25 23.80 14.99
C ALA A 92 16.61 24.74 16.15
N ASP A 93 17.69 25.50 15.97
CA ASP A 93 17.94 26.76 16.69
C ASP A 93 16.59 27.47 16.93
N ILE A 94 16.39 28.07 18.09
CA ILE A 94 15.13 28.76 18.46
C ILE A 94 14.75 29.81 17.38
N SER A 95 15.75 30.29 16.63
CA SER A 95 15.58 31.17 15.47
C SER A 95 15.02 30.49 14.21
N TYR A 96 15.33 29.22 13.97
CA TYR A 96 14.95 28.49 12.76
C TYR A 96 13.59 27.82 12.92
N LYS A 97 12.61 28.28 12.12
CA LYS A 97 11.27 27.71 12.08
C LYS A 97 11.03 27.06 10.73
N TRP A 98 10.78 25.75 10.74
CA TRP A 98 10.28 25.04 9.56
C TRP A 98 8.92 25.63 9.15
N LYS A 99 8.91 26.32 8.01
CA LYS A 99 7.69 26.84 7.38
C LYS A 99 7.28 25.97 6.20
N GLY A 100 5.98 26.01 5.90
CA GLY A 100 5.40 25.27 4.79
C GLY A 100 4.69 23.99 5.22
N CYS A 101 4.24 23.25 4.23
CA CYS A 101 3.45 22.04 4.36
C CYS A 101 4.37 20.83 4.13
N SER A 102 4.49 19.93 5.12
CA SER A 102 5.31 18.71 5.01
C SER A 102 4.48 17.50 4.58
N ASP A 103 5.12 16.53 3.94
CA ASP A 103 4.50 15.27 3.50
C ASP A 103 3.86 14.52 4.67
N ASN A 104 2.59 14.15 4.54
CA ASN A 104 1.91 13.37 5.58
C ASN A 104 2.17 11.86 5.42
N VAL A 105 3.42 11.47 5.71
CA VAL A 105 3.88 10.08 5.58
C VAL A 105 3.08 9.12 6.46
N LEU A 106 2.66 9.55 7.66
CA LEU A 106 1.88 8.71 8.58
C LEU A 106 0.50 8.36 8.00
N TYR A 107 -0.17 9.32 7.36
CA TYR A 107 -1.42 9.06 6.66
C TYR A 107 -1.19 8.16 5.45
N GLY A 108 -0.15 8.43 4.65
CA GLY A 108 0.24 7.59 3.52
C GLY A 108 0.51 6.14 3.91
N GLN A 109 1.23 5.90 5.01
CA GLN A 109 1.50 4.55 5.53
C GLN A 109 0.23 3.84 5.97
N ARG A 110 -0.70 4.54 6.62
CA ARG A 110 -1.99 3.96 7.03
C ARG A 110 -2.80 3.53 5.81
N VAL A 111 -2.89 4.40 4.80
CA VAL A 111 -3.56 4.11 3.53
C VAL A 111 -2.89 2.94 2.81
N SER A 112 -1.56 2.95 2.73
CA SER A 112 -0.77 1.88 2.13
C SER A 112 -1.06 0.53 2.79
N ARG A 113 -1.08 0.48 4.12
CA ARG A 113 -1.43 -0.74 4.87
C ARG A 113 -2.87 -1.18 4.65
N GLU A 114 -3.83 -0.26 4.56
CA GLU A 114 -5.22 -0.64 4.27
C GLU A 114 -5.39 -1.17 2.85
N TRP A 115 -4.68 -0.60 1.88
CA TRP A 115 -4.76 -0.94 0.47
C TRP A 115 -3.96 -2.20 0.12
N ALA A 116 -2.67 -2.23 0.45
CA ALA A 116 -1.75 -3.29 0.07
C ALA A 116 -2.04 -4.59 0.85
N ASP A 117 -2.37 -4.52 2.15
CA ASP A 117 -2.68 -5.72 2.94
C ASP A 117 -4.05 -6.32 2.61
N ALA A 118 -4.92 -5.60 1.89
CA ALA A 118 -6.34 -5.96 1.72
C ALA A 118 -6.55 -7.42 1.28
N PRO A 119 -5.77 -7.99 0.33
CA PRO A 119 -5.93 -9.39 -0.09
C PRO A 119 -5.65 -10.42 1.01
N TRP A 120 -4.77 -10.11 1.97
CA TRP A 120 -4.38 -11.03 3.05
C TRP A 120 -5.16 -10.83 4.35
N ARG A 121 -6.12 -9.89 4.39
CA ARG A 121 -7.02 -9.74 5.55
C ARG A 121 -7.89 -10.99 5.68
N LYS A 122 -7.76 -11.72 6.80
CA LYS A 122 -8.63 -12.86 7.12
C LYS A 122 -10.08 -12.38 7.13
N LYS A 123 -10.94 -13.03 6.34
CA LYS A 123 -12.39 -12.87 6.50
C LYS A 123 -12.74 -13.33 7.92
N PRO A 124 -13.62 -12.61 8.64
CA PRO A 124 -14.15 -13.09 9.90
C PRO A 124 -14.66 -14.52 9.71
N LYS A 125 -14.14 -15.46 10.52
CA LYS A 125 -14.66 -16.82 10.55
C LYS A 125 -16.10 -16.69 11.03
N ASP A 126 -17.06 -16.96 10.14
CA ASP A 126 -18.47 -16.86 10.48
C ASP A 126 -18.73 -17.79 11.68
N ARG A 127 -18.96 -17.22 12.86
CA ARG A 127 -19.13 -17.98 14.11
C ARG A 127 -20.44 -18.76 14.14
N ARG A 128 -21.27 -18.65 13.10
CA ARG A 128 -22.59 -19.30 13.04
C ARG A 128 -22.57 -20.82 12.83
N ASN A 129 -21.42 -21.46 12.59
CA ASN A 129 -21.38 -22.92 12.38
C ASN A 129 -20.77 -23.76 13.51
N ASN A 130 -20.65 -23.24 14.75
CA ASN A 130 -20.11 -24.04 15.85
C ASN A 130 -21.16 -24.86 16.64
N THR A 131 -22.39 -24.98 16.14
CA THR A 131 -23.43 -25.84 16.74
C THR A 131 -23.72 -26.99 15.81
N SER A 132 -22.96 -28.08 15.93
CA SER A 132 -23.40 -29.49 15.84
C SER A 132 -22.27 -30.42 15.38
N VAL A 133 -21.18 -30.48 16.16
CA VAL A 133 -20.42 -31.74 16.24
C VAL A 133 -21.22 -32.72 17.09
N ARG A 134 -22.38 -33.17 16.58
CA ARG A 134 -23.06 -34.35 17.12
C ARG A 134 -22.40 -35.57 16.50
N ARG A 135 -21.32 -35.96 17.18
CA ARG A 135 -20.65 -37.25 17.16
C ARG A 135 -21.70 -38.37 17.20
N PHE A 136 -22.12 -38.86 16.04
CA PHE A 136 -22.86 -40.12 15.93
C PHE A 136 -21.84 -41.22 15.65
N TYR A 137 -21.53 -41.99 16.69
CA TYR A 137 -20.94 -43.31 16.55
C TYR A 137 -21.91 -44.17 15.72
N ARG A 138 -21.44 -44.79 14.64
CA ARG A 138 -22.18 -45.81 13.89
C ARG A 138 -21.26 -47.00 13.62
N VAL A 139 -21.60 -48.08 14.33
CA VAL A 139 -21.27 -49.52 14.15
C VAL A 139 -19.80 -49.89 14.19
#